data_AF-A0A2D6GX36-F1
#
_entry.id   AF-A0A2D6GX36-F1
#
_cell.length_a   1.000
_cell.length_b   1.000
_cell.length_c   1.000
_cell.angle_alpha   90.00
_cell.angle_beta   90.00
_cell.angle_gamma   90.00
#
_symmetry.space_group_name_H-M   'P 1'
#
loop_
_entity.id
_entity.type
_entity.pdbx_description
1 polymer ?
#
loop_
_entity_poly.entity_id
_entity_poly.type
_entity_poly.pdbx_seq_one_letter_code
_entity_poly.pdbx_strand_id
1 'polypeptide(L)'
;MEIYPFLTISHIVGIVLGVGGATFAEFLYLRALKDGVVDAEEKIILDTTYRIIRIGLFLAVISGFGFLLLFRFTGAEERLLDPKLWAKMSIVIILAFNAVLLTMHKIPFWLGSSLSLTSWYAALILGSWRPYPYSFMETIIAYVIAVFVVAYILHLIRSRFLRKS
;
A
#
# COMPACT_ATOMS: atom_id res chain seq x y z
N MET A 1 0.55 4.71 29.41
CA MET A 1 -0.65 5.18 28.69
C MET A 1 -0.32 6.07 27.48
N GLU A 2 0.93 6.53 27.29
CA GLU A 2 1.34 7.38 26.14
C GLU A 2 1.63 6.64 24.82
N ILE A 3 1.90 5.33 24.85
CA ILE A 3 2.39 4.61 23.66
C ILE A 3 1.30 4.30 22.63
N TYR A 4 0.06 4.05 23.07
CA TYR A 4 -1.03 3.69 22.15
C TYR A 4 -1.40 4.84 21.19
N PRO A 5 -1.61 6.08 21.66
CA PRO A 5 -1.85 7.22 20.76
C PRO A 5 -0.66 7.48 19.83
N PHE A 6 0.57 7.39 20.34
CA PHE A 6 1.78 7.55 19.53
C PHE A 6 1.81 6.54 18.37
N LEU A 7 1.66 5.24 18.66
CA LEU A 7 1.60 4.19 17.63
C LEU A 7 0.46 4.44 16.63
N THR A 8 -0.70 4.89 17.11
CA THR A 8 -1.86 5.19 16.26
C THR A 8 -1.55 6.32 15.29
N ILE A 9 -1.01 7.43 15.77
CA ILE A 9 -0.65 8.59 14.94
C ILE A 9 0.43 8.19 13.93
N SER A 10 1.51 7.54 14.37
CA SER A 10 2.58 7.08 13.48
C SER A 10 2.06 6.13 12.40
N HIS A 11 1.15 5.21 12.76
CA HIS A 11 0.55 4.29 11.81
C HIS A 11 -0.31 5.03 10.78
N ILE A 12 -1.19 5.94 11.23
CA ILE A 12 -2.05 6.72 10.33
C ILE A 12 -1.21 7.57 9.37
N VAL A 13 -0.19 8.26 9.87
CA VAL A 13 0.75 9.03 9.02
C VAL A 13 1.40 8.10 7.99
N GLY A 14 1.87 6.92 8.40
CA GLY A 14 2.44 5.92 7.49
C GLY A 14 1.47 5.50 6.37
N ILE A 15 0.22 5.20 6.74
CA ILE A 15 -0.83 4.83 5.78
C ILE A 15 -1.15 5.99 4.82
N VAL A 16 -1.28 7.22 5.31
CA VAL A 16 -1.60 8.40 4.49
C VAL A 16 -0.47 8.70 3.50
N LEU A 17 0.80 8.65 3.95
CA LEU A 17 1.96 8.82 3.05
C LEU A 17 2.01 7.73 1.98
N GLY A 18 1.71 6.48 2.36
CA GLY A 18 1.67 5.36 1.43
C GLY A 18 0.57 5.47 0.39
N VAL A 19 -0.67 5.74 0.81
CA VAL A 19 -1.83 5.93 -0.08
C VAL A 19 -1.61 7.12 -1.00
N GLY A 20 -1.28 8.29 -0.44
CA GLY A 20 -1.03 9.50 -1.24
C GLY A 20 0.12 9.30 -2.21
N GLY A 21 1.25 8.78 -1.73
CA GLY A 21 2.42 8.53 -2.56
C GLY A 21 2.15 7.54 -3.70
N ALA A 22 1.44 6.43 -3.44
CA ALA A 22 1.10 5.46 -4.48
C ALA A 22 0.17 6.06 -5.54
N THR A 23 -0.80 6.87 -5.14
CA THR A 23 -1.69 7.58 -6.08
C THR A 23 -0.91 8.59 -6.93
N PHE A 24 -0.03 9.39 -6.32
CA PHE A 24 0.80 10.33 -7.08
C PHE A 24 1.80 9.62 -8.00
N ALA A 25 2.38 8.49 -7.57
CA ALA A 25 3.30 7.72 -8.40
C ALA A 25 2.64 7.23 -9.70
N GLU A 26 1.38 6.76 -9.64
CA GLU A 26 0.64 6.38 -10.85
C GLU A 26 0.40 7.58 -11.77
N PHE A 27 -0.02 8.73 -11.22
CA PHE A 27 -0.29 9.92 -12.03
C PHE A 27 0.98 10.47 -12.70
N LEU A 28 2.07 10.57 -11.94
CA LEU A 28 3.36 11.04 -12.42
C LEU A 28 3.92 10.08 -13.48
N TYR A 29 3.78 8.77 -13.26
CA TYR A 29 4.20 7.77 -14.24
C TYR A 29 3.39 7.87 -15.55
N LEU A 30 2.08 8.07 -15.46
CA LEU A 30 1.24 8.29 -16.64
C LEU A 30 1.65 9.53 -17.43
N ARG A 31 2.02 10.61 -16.72
CA ARG A 31 2.49 11.85 -17.36
C ARG A 31 3.83 11.65 -18.06
N ALA A 32 4.78 10.98 -17.39
CA ALA A 32 6.12 10.72 -17.92
C ALA A 32 6.14 9.72 -19.09
N LEU A 33 5.08 8.93 -19.27
CA LEU A 33 4.93 8.07 -20.44
C LEU A 33 4.29 8.77 -21.64
N LYS A 34 3.76 9.98 -21.49
CA LYS A 34 2.91 10.62 -22.50
C LYS A 34 3.66 10.89 -23.81
N ASP A 35 4.90 11.32 -23.72
CA ASP A 35 5.80 11.61 -24.86
C ASP A 35 6.77 10.45 -25.15
N GLY A 36 6.66 9.35 -24.40
CA GLY A 36 7.47 8.14 -24.56
C GLY A 36 8.90 8.25 -24.02
N VAL A 37 9.29 9.38 -23.40
CA VAL A 37 10.64 9.60 -22.87
C VAL A 37 10.56 10.19 -21.47
N VAL A 38 11.00 9.43 -20.46
CA VAL A 38 11.10 9.94 -19.09
C VAL A 38 12.35 10.80 -18.97
N ASP A 39 12.18 12.10 -18.75
CA ASP A 39 13.29 13.01 -18.56
C ASP A 39 13.92 12.92 -17.14
N ALA A 40 15.03 13.64 -16.93
CA ALA A 40 15.74 13.60 -15.66
C ALA A 40 14.94 14.22 -14.50
N GLU A 41 14.16 15.27 -14.75
CA GLU A 41 13.32 15.92 -13.73
C GLU A 41 12.14 15.02 -13.35
N GLU A 42 11.45 14.43 -14.33
CA GLU A 42 10.36 13.47 -14.10
C GLU A 42 10.84 12.26 -13.31
N LYS A 43 12.02 11.75 -13.63
CA LYS A 43 12.66 10.66 -12.87
C LYS A 43 12.92 11.07 -11.42
N ILE A 44 13.48 12.26 -11.18
CA ILE A 44 13.75 12.76 -9.81
C ILE A 44 12.45 12.88 -9.01
N ILE A 45 11.38 13.37 -9.63
CA ILE A 45 10.06 13.52 -8.99
C ILE A 45 9.46 12.14 -8.66
N LEU A 46 9.54 11.18 -9.59
CA LEU A 46 9.10 9.80 -9.37
C LEU A 46 9.89 9.12 -8.25
N ASP A 47 11.22 9.20 -8.27
CA ASP A 47 12.11 8.62 -7.25
C ASP A 47 11.82 9.22 -5.86
N THR A 48 11.59 10.54 -5.80
CA THR A 48 11.19 11.23 -4.56
C THR A 48 9.85 10.71 -4.05
N THR A 49 8.89 10.51 -4.95
CA THR A 49 7.56 9.98 -4.61
C THR A 49 7.68 8.54 -4.07
N TYR A 50 8.47 7.68 -4.71
CA TYR A 50 8.74 6.33 -4.20
C TYR A 50 9.47 6.34 -2.86
N ARG A 51 10.35 7.31 -2.61
CA ARG A 51 11.00 7.48 -1.30
C ARG A 51 9.97 7.82 -0.20
N ILE A 52 8.99 8.68 -0.48
CA ILE A 52 7.89 8.99 0.44
C ILE A 52 7.06 7.74 0.75
N ILE A 53 6.74 6.93 -0.27
CA ILE A 53 6.03 5.65 -0.08
C ILE A 53 6.82 4.71 0.84
N ARG A 54 8.14 4.61 0.66
CA ARG A 54 9.01 3.77 1.53
C ARG A 54 9.04 4.26 2.97
N ILE A 55 9.06 5.58 3.19
CA ILE A 55 8.94 6.17 4.54
C ILE A 55 7.58 5.80 5.15
N GLY A 56 6.49 5.91 4.37
CA GLY A 56 5.16 5.48 4.80
C GLY A 56 5.12 4.00 5.20
N LEU A 57 5.75 3.13 4.40
CA LEU A 57 5.84 1.69 4.68
C LEU A 57 6.62 1.42 5.97
N PHE A 58 7.76 2.08 6.14
CA PHE A 58 8.56 1.97 7.35
C PHE A 58 7.75 2.35 8.59
N LEU A 59 7.07 3.51 8.56
CA LEU A 59 6.22 3.96 9.67
C LEU A 59 5.08 2.96 9.95
N ALA A 60 4.39 2.48 8.91
CA ALA A 60 3.29 1.54 9.05
C ALA A 60 3.73 0.19 9.64
N VAL A 61 4.90 -0.33 9.20
CA VAL A 61 5.46 -1.60 9.68
C VAL A 61 5.93 -1.47 11.13
N ILE A 62 6.70 -0.43 11.47
CA ILE A 62 7.23 -0.26 12.83
C ILE A 62 6.10 -0.02 13.83
N SER A 63 5.15 0.86 13.51
CA SER A 63 3.99 1.10 14.36
C SER A 63 3.06 -0.13 14.46
N GLY A 64 2.86 -0.86 13.36
CA GLY A 64 2.11 -2.10 13.33
C GLY A 64 2.72 -3.17 14.22
N PHE A 65 4.03 -3.37 14.14
CA PHE A 65 4.76 -4.27 15.02
C PHE A 65 4.70 -3.80 16.48
N GLY A 66 4.77 -2.49 16.72
CA GLY A 66 4.55 -1.89 18.04
C GLY A 66 3.19 -2.23 18.64
N PHE A 67 2.12 -2.25 17.84
CA PHE A 67 0.80 -2.70 18.29
C PHE A 67 0.79 -4.18 18.68
N LEU A 68 1.46 -5.05 17.92
CA LEU A 68 1.54 -6.48 18.25
C LEU A 68 2.22 -6.69 19.62
N LEU A 69 3.36 -6.02 19.84
CA LEU A 69 4.06 -6.06 21.12
C LEU A 69 3.21 -5.49 22.25
N LEU A 70 2.54 -4.35 22.01
CA LEU A 70 1.68 -3.72 23.00
C LEU A 70 0.56 -4.69 23.43
N PHE A 71 -0.14 -5.30 22.48
CA PHE A 71 -1.22 -6.24 22.78
C PHE A 71 -0.72 -7.46 23.57
N ARG A 72 0.47 -7.98 23.23
CA ARG A 72 1.10 -9.08 23.97
C ARG A 72 1.46 -8.69 25.40
N PHE A 73 2.05 -7.52 25.63
CA PHE A 73 2.53 -7.11 26.95
C PHE A 73 1.43 -6.56 27.87
N THR A 74 0.31 -6.09 27.31
CA THR A 74 -0.84 -5.61 28.11
C THR A 74 -1.91 -6.67 28.34
N GLY A 75 -1.68 -7.92 27.92
CA GLY A 75 -2.64 -9.02 28.04
C GLY A 75 -3.87 -8.90 27.14
N ALA A 76 -3.82 -8.07 26.09
CA ALA A 76 -4.90 -7.89 25.11
C ALA A 76 -4.75 -8.86 23.92
N GLU A 77 -4.39 -10.11 24.22
CA GLU A 77 -4.02 -11.14 23.23
C GLU A 77 -5.21 -11.53 22.34
N GLU A 78 -6.44 -11.33 22.80
CA GLU A 78 -7.65 -11.56 22.02
C GLU A 78 -7.67 -10.73 20.74
N ARG A 79 -7.07 -9.53 20.75
CA ARG A 79 -6.93 -8.68 19.55
C ARG A 79 -5.99 -9.29 18.51
N LEU A 80 -5.06 -10.14 18.93
CA LEU A 80 -4.16 -10.86 18.03
C LEU A 80 -4.88 -12.00 17.31
N LEU A 81 -6.07 -12.40 17.74
CA LEU A 81 -6.89 -13.42 17.07
C LEU A 81 -7.85 -12.82 16.04
N ASP A 82 -7.94 -11.50 15.94
CA ASP A 82 -8.83 -10.81 14.99
C ASP A 82 -8.45 -11.15 13.53
N PRO A 83 -9.34 -11.80 12.75
CA PRO A 83 -9.08 -12.10 11.34
C PRO A 83 -8.72 -10.87 10.50
N LYS A 84 -9.27 -9.70 10.85
CA LYS A 84 -8.98 -8.43 10.16
C LYS A 84 -7.53 -8.01 10.37
N LEU A 85 -6.99 -8.22 11.56
CA LEU A 85 -5.59 -7.92 11.86
C LEU A 85 -4.67 -8.78 10.99
N TRP A 86 -4.93 -10.09 10.93
CA TRP A 86 -4.13 -11.02 10.12
C TRP A 86 -4.20 -10.71 8.62
N ALA A 87 -5.38 -10.33 8.12
CA ALA A 87 -5.52 -9.90 6.73
C ALA A 87 -4.70 -8.63 6.46
N LYS A 88 -4.77 -7.62 7.34
CA LYS A 88 -3.95 -6.41 7.24
C LYS A 88 -2.45 -6.73 7.24
N MET A 89 -1.99 -7.59 8.16
CA MET A 89 -0.58 -7.98 8.26
C MET A 89 -0.11 -8.69 6.99
N SER A 90 -0.92 -9.61 6.45
CA SER A 90 -0.60 -10.31 5.21
C SER A 90 -0.47 -9.35 4.03
N ILE A 91 -1.39 -8.38 3.90
CA ILE A 91 -1.33 -7.36 2.85
C ILE A 91 -0.09 -6.46 3.00
N VAL A 92 0.26 -6.06 4.22
CA VAL A 92 1.48 -5.26 4.47
C VAL A 92 2.75 -6.05 4.12
N ILE A 93 2.78 -7.35 4.41
CA ILE A 93 3.89 -8.24 4.00
C ILE A 93 3.97 -8.31 2.47
N ILE A 94 2.85 -8.53 1.77
CA ILE A 94 2.79 -8.54 0.30
C ILE A 94 3.30 -7.20 -0.26
N LEU A 95 2.86 -6.08 0.31
CA LEU A 95 3.30 -4.73 -0.07
C LEU A 95 4.82 -4.54 0.12
N ALA A 96 5.38 -5.02 1.23
CA ALA A 96 6.82 -4.94 1.49
C ALA A 96 7.62 -5.78 0.48
N PHE A 97 7.20 -7.03 0.23
CA PHE A 97 7.83 -7.87 -0.79
C PHE A 97 7.71 -7.25 -2.19
N ASN A 98 6.55 -6.69 -2.54
CA ASN A 98 6.33 -5.98 -3.79
C ASN A 98 7.33 -4.83 -3.99
N ALA A 99 7.57 -4.03 -2.95
CA ALA A 99 8.54 -2.93 -3.01
C ALA A 99 9.98 -3.42 -3.25
N VAL A 100 10.37 -4.54 -2.64
CA VAL A 100 11.68 -5.19 -2.88
C VAL A 100 11.77 -5.70 -4.31
N LEU A 101 10.76 -6.43 -4.78
CA LEU A 101 10.73 -7.01 -6.12
C LEU A 101 10.74 -5.94 -7.22
N LEU A 102 10.02 -4.82 -7.05
CA LEU A 102 10.09 -3.67 -7.95
C LEU A 102 11.50 -3.08 -8.00
N THR A 103 12.15 -2.89 -6.84
CA THR A 103 13.51 -2.35 -6.76
C THR A 103 14.52 -3.26 -7.47
N MET A 104 14.35 -4.58 -7.33
CA MET A 104 15.18 -5.59 -7.98
C MET A 104 14.80 -5.85 -9.44
N HIS A 105 13.78 -5.17 -9.99
CA HIS A 105 13.25 -5.39 -11.32
C HIS A 105 12.85 -6.86 -11.59
N LYS A 106 12.35 -7.56 -10.56
CA LYS A 106 11.97 -8.98 -10.61
C LYS A 106 10.50 -9.23 -10.90
N ILE A 107 9.69 -8.17 -10.99
CA ILE A 107 8.28 -8.24 -11.36
C ILE A 107 7.97 -7.16 -12.41
N PRO A 108 7.00 -7.39 -13.30
CA PRO A 108 6.62 -6.39 -14.28
C PRO A 108 5.96 -5.19 -13.59
N PHE A 109 6.26 -3.99 -14.09
CA PHE A 109 5.80 -2.75 -13.49
C PHE A 109 4.28 -2.70 -13.30
N TRP A 110 3.49 -3.12 -14.29
CA TRP A 110 2.02 -3.10 -14.22
C TRP A 110 1.46 -3.89 -13.03
N LEU A 111 2.11 -4.99 -12.67
CA LEU A 111 1.70 -5.82 -11.52
C LEU A 111 2.17 -5.20 -10.23
N GLY A 112 3.41 -4.71 -10.18
CA GLY A 112 3.93 -4.10 -8.97
C GLY A 112 3.23 -2.80 -8.60
N SER A 113 2.81 -2.03 -9.61
CA SER A 113 2.09 -0.78 -9.43
C SER A 113 0.64 -1.03 -8.94
N SER A 114 -0.07 -2.00 -9.54
CA SER A 114 -1.41 -2.40 -9.08
C SER A 114 -1.40 -3.03 -7.68
N LEU A 115 -0.42 -3.89 -7.37
CA LEU A 115 -0.23 -4.44 -6.03
C LEU A 115 0.02 -3.34 -5.00
N SER A 116 0.89 -2.38 -5.31
CA SER A 116 1.20 -1.26 -4.43
C SER A 116 -0.06 -0.45 -4.12
N LEU A 117 -0.75 0.04 -5.16
CA LEU A 117 -1.94 0.89 -5.00
C LEU A 117 -3.05 0.15 -4.23
N THR A 118 -3.34 -1.10 -4.61
CA THR A 118 -4.38 -1.90 -3.96
C THR A 118 -4.06 -2.15 -2.49
N SER A 119 -2.80 -2.47 -2.16
CA SER A 119 -2.41 -2.77 -0.79
C SER A 119 -2.50 -1.56 0.14
N TRP A 120 -2.11 -0.37 -0.35
CA TRP A 120 -2.24 0.87 0.41
C TRP A 120 -3.69 1.22 0.71
N TYR A 121 -4.55 1.16 -0.31
CA TYR A 121 -5.97 1.40 -0.12
C TYR A 121 -6.64 0.32 0.74
N ALA A 122 -6.25 -0.95 0.61
CA ALA A 122 -6.73 -2.01 1.48
C ALA A 122 -6.32 -1.78 2.94
N ALA A 123 -5.08 -1.37 3.20
CA ALA A 123 -4.62 -1.05 4.56
C ALA A 123 -5.40 0.12 5.18
N LEU A 124 -5.73 1.14 4.39
CA LEU A 124 -6.59 2.25 4.79
C LEU A 124 -8.02 1.77 5.10
N ILE A 125 -8.66 1.07 4.17
CA ILE A 125 -10.05 0.60 4.28
C ILE A 125 -10.20 -0.35 5.48
N LEU A 126 -9.33 -1.37 5.60
CA LEU A 126 -9.36 -2.28 6.75
C LEU A 126 -9.08 -1.55 8.07
N GLY A 127 -8.30 -0.47 8.04
CA GLY A 127 -8.02 0.37 9.19
C GLY A 127 -9.24 1.18 9.67
N SER A 128 -10.00 1.75 8.74
CA SER A 128 -11.13 2.65 9.05
C SER A 128 -12.47 1.93 9.24
N TRP A 129 -12.66 0.75 8.64
CA TRP A 129 -13.94 0.05 8.67
C TRP A 129 -14.22 -0.59 10.04
N ARG A 130 -15.29 -0.11 10.72
CA ARG A 130 -15.86 -0.69 11.94
C ARG A 130 -17.41 -0.66 11.88
N PRO A 131 -18.14 -1.79 12.00
CA PRO A 131 -17.70 -3.19 12.21
C PRO A 131 -17.24 -3.89 10.91
N TYR A 132 -16.38 -4.92 11.03
CA TYR A 132 -15.85 -5.70 9.90
C TYR A 132 -16.27 -7.18 10.04
N PRO A 133 -17.31 -7.64 9.32
CA PRO A 133 -17.90 -8.96 9.53
C PRO A 133 -17.27 -10.09 8.69
N TYR A 134 -16.20 -9.81 7.94
CA TYR A 134 -15.62 -10.77 6.99
C TYR A 134 -14.48 -11.56 7.63
N SER A 135 -14.35 -12.81 7.21
CA SER A 135 -13.25 -13.70 7.56
C SER A 135 -11.95 -13.31 6.85
N PHE A 136 -10.84 -13.86 7.33
CA PHE A 136 -9.52 -13.71 6.70
C PHE A 136 -9.55 -14.11 5.22
N MET A 137 -10.14 -15.27 4.89
CA MET A 137 -10.15 -15.78 3.51
C MET A 137 -10.98 -14.89 2.58
N GLU A 138 -12.16 -14.44 3.02
CA GLU A 138 -12.98 -13.50 2.24
C GLU A 138 -12.22 -12.20 1.98
N THR A 139 -11.49 -11.71 2.98
CA THR A 139 -10.67 -10.50 2.84
C THR A 139 -9.57 -10.68 1.80
N ILE A 140 -8.83 -11.79 1.86
CA ILE A 140 -7.71 -12.07 0.95
C ILE A 140 -8.21 -12.33 -0.47
N ILE A 141 -9.31 -13.06 -0.65
CA ILE A 141 -9.93 -13.27 -1.96
C ILE A 141 -10.37 -11.93 -2.57
N ALA A 142 -11.06 -11.10 -1.79
CA ALA A 142 -11.47 -9.77 -2.23
C ALA A 142 -10.26 -8.90 -2.59
N TYR A 143 -9.19 -8.96 -1.80
CA TYR A 143 -7.93 -8.26 -2.08
C TYR A 143 -7.30 -8.72 -3.39
N VAL A 144 -7.18 -10.03 -3.63
CA VAL A 144 -6.61 -10.57 -4.88
C VAL A 144 -7.44 -10.15 -6.09
N ILE A 145 -8.77 -10.24 -6.00
CA ILE A 145 -9.67 -9.75 -7.05
C ILE A 145 -9.44 -8.26 -7.29
N ALA A 146 -9.35 -7.46 -6.22
CA ALA A 146 -9.12 -6.02 -6.31
C ALA A 146 -7.80 -5.70 -7.02
N VAL A 147 -6.72 -6.46 -6.80
CA VAL A 147 -5.43 -6.26 -7.50
C VAL A 147 -5.61 -6.39 -9.01
N PHE A 148 -6.32 -7.41 -9.49
CA PHE A 148 -6.56 -7.62 -10.91
C PHE A 148 -7.52 -6.57 -11.50
N VAL A 149 -8.55 -6.17 -10.75
CA VAL A 149 -9.45 -5.08 -11.14
C VAL A 149 -8.68 -3.77 -11.28
N VAL A 150 -7.83 -3.43 -10.31
CA VAL A 150 -6.98 -2.23 -10.36
C VAL A 150 -5.99 -2.31 -11.53
N ALA A 151 -5.35 -3.47 -11.75
CA ALA A 151 -4.46 -3.67 -12.88
C ALA A 151 -5.18 -3.42 -14.23
N TYR A 152 -6.40 -3.94 -14.38
CA TYR A 152 -7.23 -3.71 -15.55
C TYR A 152 -7.63 -2.25 -15.73
N ILE A 153 -8.05 -1.57 -14.64
CA ILE A 153 -8.39 -0.14 -14.67
C ILE A 153 -7.17 0.69 -15.09
N LEU A 154 -6.00 0.44 -14.49
CA LEU A 154 -4.75 1.13 -14.84
C LEU A 154 -4.38 0.88 -16.30
N HIS A 155 -4.57 -0.34 -16.82
CA HIS A 155 -4.37 -0.64 -18.23
C HIS A 155 -5.31 0.18 -19.13
N LEU A 156 -6.61 0.26 -18.80
CA LEU A 156 -7.56 1.09 -19.54
C LEU A 156 -7.18 2.58 -19.52
N ILE A 157 -6.77 3.11 -18.37
CA ILE A 157 -6.33 4.50 -18.23
C ILE A 157 -5.10 4.75 -19.11
N ARG A 158 -4.07 3.89 -19.01
CA ARG A 158 -2.84 3.98 -19.81
C ARG A 158 -3.14 3.95 -21.31
N SER A 159 -3.94 2.98 -21.76
CA SER A 159 -4.28 2.84 -23.19
C SER A 159 -5.02 4.07 -23.76
N ARG A 160 -5.93 4.68 -22.99
CA ARG A 160 -6.67 5.87 -23.41
C ARG A 160 -5.81 7.13 -23.40
N PHE A 161 -4.93 7.27 -22.41
CA PHE A 161 -4.07 8.44 -22.26
C PHE A 161 -2.99 8.48 -23.34
N LEU A 162 -2.39 7.34 -23.66
CA LEU A 162 -1.35 7.21 -24.70
C LEU A 162 -1.91 7.31 -26.13
N ARG A 163 -3.16 6.90 -26.37
CA ARG A 163 -3.81 7.02 -27.69
C ARG A 163 -4.18 8.47 -28.07
N LYS A 164 -4.17 9.41 -27.12
CA LYS A 164 -4.51 10.83 -27.36
C LYS A 164 -3.31 11.69 -27.76
N SER A 165 -2.13 11.10 -27.98
CA SER A 165 -0.97 11.74 -28.58
C SER A 165 -0.73 11.23 -29.98
#